data_AF-A0A413QCQ8-F1
#
_entry.id   AF-A0A413QCQ8-F1
#
_cell.length_a   1.000
_cell.length_b   1.000
_cell.length_c   1.000
_cell.angle_alpha   90.00
_cell.angle_beta   90.00
_cell.angle_gamma   90.00
#
_symmetry.space_group_name_H-M   'P 1'
#
loop_
_entity.id
_entity.type
_entity.pdbx_description
1 polymer ?
#
loop_
_entity_poly.entity_id
_entity_poly.type
_entity_poly.pdbx_seq_one_letter_code
_entity_poly.pdbx_strand_id
1 'polypeptide(L)'
;MMFDNFQAYDVQETRRISREKGRLEGEQLLLIKLVIKKLEKHYSAKQIAEFLEEPLDTIQPICDIALRQAPYYDADKIFEELSTKLINNSHYFL
;
A
#
# COMPACT_ATOMS: atom_id res chain seq x y z
N MET A 1 -35.43 7.45 -35.15
CA MET A 1 -35.41 7.32 -33.68
C MET A 1 -33.93 7.43 -33.26
N MET A 2 -33.60 8.32 -32.32
CA MET A 2 -32.23 8.80 -32.06
C MET A 2 -31.76 8.52 -30.60
N PHE A 3 -32.24 7.45 -29.97
CA PHE A 3 -31.99 7.20 -28.54
C PHE A 3 -31.65 5.74 -28.19
N ASP A 4 -30.91 5.03 -29.05
CA ASP A 4 -30.47 3.64 -28.77
C ASP A 4 -28.96 3.52 -28.45
N ASN A 5 -28.34 4.54 -27.85
CA ASN A 5 -26.92 4.43 -27.50
C ASN A 5 -26.50 5.17 -26.22
N PHE A 6 -27.38 5.21 -25.22
CA PHE A 6 -26.98 5.60 -23.86
C PHE A 6 -26.25 4.42 -23.21
N GLN A 7 -24.93 4.32 -23.42
CA GLN A 7 -24.10 3.52 -22.52
C GLN A 7 -24.13 4.22 -21.17
N ALA A 8 -25.03 3.79 -20.29
CA ALA A 8 -25.00 4.18 -18.90
C ALA A 8 -23.65 3.74 -18.34
N TYR A 9 -22.69 4.68 -18.29
CA TYR A 9 -21.53 4.56 -17.45
C TYR A 9 -22.08 4.29 -16.06
N ASP A 10 -21.88 3.06 -15.57
CA ASP A 10 -22.48 2.62 -14.32
C ASP A 10 -21.82 3.40 -13.18
N VAL A 11 -22.41 4.56 -12.85
CA VAL A 11 -21.93 5.46 -11.80
C VAL A 11 -21.96 4.78 -10.43
N GLN A 12 -22.68 3.67 -10.27
CA GLN A 12 -22.65 2.85 -9.06
C GLN A 12 -21.36 2.05 -8.99
N GLU A 13 -20.96 1.42 -10.09
CA GLU A 13 -19.72 0.67 -10.20
C GLU A 13 -18.52 1.57 -9.85
N THR A 14 -18.41 2.75 -10.48
CA THR A 14 -17.33 3.71 -10.19
C THR A 14 -17.29 4.11 -8.70
N ARG A 15 -18.45 4.29 -8.05
CA ARG A 15 -18.53 4.65 -6.61
C ARG A 15 -18.22 3.48 -5.67
N ARG A 16 -18.43 2.23 -6.09
CA ARG A 16 -18.04 1.04 -5.31
C ARG A 16 -16.54 0.83 -5.40
N ILE A 17 -15.98 0.88 -6.61
CA ILE A 17 -14.54 0.72 -6.85
C ILE A 17 -13.72 1.80 -6.12
N SER A 18 -14.16 3.07 -6.14
CA SER A 18 -13.46 4.14 -5.42
C SER A 18 -13.43 3.97 -3.90
N ARG A 19 -14.50 3.41 -3.30
CA ARG A 19 -14.54 3.14 -1.85
C ARG A 19 -13.69 1.95 -1.46
N GLU A 20 -13.69 0.91 -2.30
CA GLU A 20 -12.92 -0.30 -2.04
C GLU A 20 -11.41 -0.06 -2.19
N LYS A 21 -11.02 0.71 -3.20
CA LYS A 21 -9.63 1.13 -3.39
C LYS A 21 -9.11 1.95 -2.20
N GLY A 22 -9.88 2.93 -1.72
CA GLY A 22 -9.52 3.71 -0.54
C GLY A 22 -9.42 2.90 0.76
N ARG A 23 -10.19 1.80 0.87
CA ARG A 23 -10.10 0.88 2.01
C ARG A 23 -8.80 0.07 1.99
N LEU A 24 -8.43 -0.48 0.83
CA LEU A 24 -7.19 -1.23 0.65
C LEU A 24 -5.95 -0.34 0.84
N GLU A 25 -5.96 0.87 0.27
CA GLU A 25 -4.91 1.87 0.48
C GLU A 25 -4.78 2.22 1.97
N GLY A 26 -5.91 2.36 2.67
CA GLY A 26 -5.95 2.59 4.11
C GLY A 26 -5.36 1.44 4.95
N GLU A 27 -5.65 0.18 4.60
CA GLU A 27 -5.11 -1.00 5.28
C GLU A 27 -3.57 -1.08 5.13
N GLN A 28 -3.04 -0.87 3.92
CA GLN A 28 -1.57 -0.82 3.71
C GLN A 28 -0.91 0.35 4.43
N LEU A 29 -1.50 1.55 4.39
CA LEU A 29 -0.98 2.71 5.14
C LEU A 29 -0.96 2.44 6.64
N LEU A 30 -1.99 1.76 7.17
CA LEU A 30 -2.07 1.41 8.58
C LEU A 30 -0.98 0.40 8.96
N LEU A 31 -0.73 -0.60 8.11
CA LEU A 31 0.39 -1.54 8.28
C LEU A 31 1.74 -0.80 8.33
N ILE A 32 1.99 0.09 7.37
CA ILE A 32 3.23 0.90 7.31
C ILE A 32 3.39 1.74 8.59
N LYS A 33 2.32 2.41 9.04
CA LYS A 33 2.33 3.18 10.30
C LYS A 33 2.65 2.31 11.51
N LEU A 34 2.15 1.06 11.55
CA LEU A 34 2.48 0.12 12.62
C LEU A 34 3.95 -0.30 12.57
N VAL A 35 4.47 -0.62 11.38
CA VAL A 35 5.89 -0.98 11.19
C VAL A 35 6.81 0.15 11.64
N ILE A 36 6.55 1.39 11.22
CA ILE A 36 7.31 2.58 11.64
C ILE A 36 7.32 2.73 13.16
N LYS A 37 6.15 2.67 13.82
CA LYS A 37 6.05 2.75 15.28
C LYS A 37 6.83 1.67 16.01
N LYS A 38 7.02 0.51 15.39
CA LYS A 38 7.82 -0.59 15.94
C LYS A 38 9.32 -0.39 15.66
N LEU A 39 9.69 0.14 14.48
CA LEU A 39 11.06 0.53 14.18
C LEU A 39 11.57 1.64 15.10
N GLU A 40 10.74 2.62 15.43
CA GLU A 40 11.04 3.65 16.43
C GLU A 40 11.32 3.07 17.82
N LYS A 41 10.74 1.91 18.14
CA LYS A 41 10.97 1.15 19.38
C LYS A 41 12.16 0.19 19.27
N HIS A 42 12.95 0.28 18.21
CA HIS A 42 14.11 -0.58 17.92
C HIS A 42 13.78 -2.07 17.75
N TYR A 43 12.57 -2.41 17.31
CA TYR A 43 12.25 -3.79 16.91
C TYR A 43 12.85 -4.11 15.53
N SER A 44 13.32 -5.35 15.36
CA SER A 44 13.82 -5.85 14.09
C SER A 44 12.68 -6.24 13.14
N ALA A 45 12.91 -6.19 11.81
CA ALA A 45 11.93 -6.57 10.80
C ALA A 45 11.32 -7.96 11.05
N LYS A 46 12.12 -8.93 11.53
CA LYS A 46 11.67 -10.28 11.87
C LYS A 46 10.70 -10.28 13.05
N GLN A 47 10.98 -9.52 14.10
CA GLN A 47 10.08 -9.38 15.25
C GLN A 47 8.79 -8.65 14.85
N ILE A 48 8.89 -7.64 13.98
CA ILE A 48 7.74 -6.90 13.48
C ILE A 48 6.83 -7.81 12.66
N ALA A 49 7.40 -8.64 11.78
CA ALA A 49 6.66 -9.64 11.01
C ALA A 49 5.91 -10.62 11.92
N GLU A 50 6.58 -11.16 12.94
CA GLU A 50 5.94 -12.05 13.92
C GLU A 50 4.83 -11.33 14.71
N PHE A 51 5.04 -10.06 15.09
CA PHE A 51 4.07 -9.28 15.87
C PHE A 51 2.83 -8.87 15.06
N LEU A 52 3.00 -8.61 13.77
CA LEU A 52 1.92 -8.23 12.86
C LEU A 52 1.26 -9.44 12.21
N GLU A 53 1.76 -10.65 12.47
CA GLU A 53 1.32 -11.90 11.82
C GLU A 53 1.41 -11.82 10.27
N GLU A 54 2.32 -10.98 9.78
CA GLU A 54 2.54 -10.71 8.37
C GLU A 54 3.84 -11.38 7.90
N PRO A 55 3.90 -11.84 6.64
CA PRO A 55 5.10 -12.47 6.13
C PRO A 55 6.28 -11.49 6.09
N LEU A 56 7.47 -12.00 6.41
CA LEU A 56 8.69 -11.20 6.40
C LEU A 56 8.95 -10.58 5.02
N ASP A 57 8.62 -11.27 3.93
CA ASP A 57 8.70 -10.74 2.56
C ASP A 57 7.86 -9.47 2.34
N THR A 58 6.76 -9.29 3.06
CA THR A 58 5.95 -8.05 3.00
C THR A 58 6.52 -6.97 3.90
N ILE A 59 7.00 -7.34 5.09
CA ILE A 59 7.49 -6.39 6.10
C ILE A 59 8.91 -5.88 5.80
N GLN A 60 9.78 -6.73 5.24
CA GLN A 60 11.15 -6.39 4.83
C GLN A 60 11.22 -5.13 3.96
N PRO A 61 10.53 -5.05 2.81
CA PRO A 61 10.61 -3.90 1.94
C PRO A 61 10.07 -2.63 2.63
N ILE A 62 9.02 -2.75 3.46
CA ILE A 62 8.51 -1.62 4.26
C ILE A 62 9.59 -1.12 5.22
N CYS A 63 10.26 -2.02 5.94
CA CYS A 63 11.34 -1.66 6.86
C CYS A 63 12.54 -1.05 6.14
N ASP A 64 12.94 -1.60 4.99
CA ASP A 64 14.07 -1.09 4.20
C ASP A 64 13.82 0.33 3.73
N ILE A 65 12.62 0.61 3.20
CA ILE A 65 12.22 1.96 2.77
C ILE A 65 12.12 2.90 3.97
N ALA A 66 11.53 2.46 5.09
CA ALA A 66 11.44 3.26 6.30
C ALA A 66 12.82 3.65 6.84
N LEU A 67 13.78 2.71 6.89
CA LEU A 67 15.15 2.97 7.33
C LEU A 67 15.88 3.98 6.44
N ARG A 68 15.60 4.01 5.13
CA ARG A 68 16.14 5.03 4.20
C ARG A 68 15.60 6.42 4.47
N GLN A 69 14.39 6.52 5.03
CA GLN A 69 13.76 7.79 5.38
C GLN A 69 14.05 8.24 6.82
N ALA A 70 14.77 7.44 7.61
CA ALA A 70 15.18 7.83 8.96
C ALA A 70 16.01 9.13 8.92
N PRO A 71 15.81 10.06 9.88
CA PRO A 71 14.99 9.94 11.09
C PRO A 71 13.52 10.38 10.94
N TYR A 72 13.10 10.89 9.77
CA TYR A 72 11.73 11.38 9.55
C TYR A 72 10.93 10.36 8.74
N TYR A 73 10.34 9.39 9.45
CA TYR A 73 9.54 8.35 8.84
C TYR A 73 8.21 8.89 8.33
N ASP A 74 8.00 8.87 7.01
CA ASP A 74 6.77 9.34 6.38
C ASP A 74 6.01 8.17 5.75
N ALA A 75 4.88 7.80 6.36
CA ALA A 75 4.11 6.62 5.96
C ALA A 75 3.58 6.72 4.53
N ASP A 76 3.18 7.92 4.10
CA ASP A 76 2.66 8.16 2.76
C ASP A 76 3.76 7.97 1.71
N LYS A 77 4.97 8.48 1.96
CA LYS A 77 6.11 8.26 1.05
C LYS A 77 6.54 6.80 0.97
N ILE A 78 6.53 6.08 2.09
CA ILE A 78 6.84 4.65 2.11
C ILE A 78 5.80 3.88 1.29
N PHE A 79 4.52 4.24 1.41
CA PHE A 79 3.44 3.65 0.63
C PHE A 79 3.60 3.92 -0.87
N GLU A 80 3.88 5.16 -1.26
CA GLU A 80 4.14 5.53 -2.66
C GLU A 80 5.33 4.78 -3.24
N GLU A 81 6.44 4.66 -2.51
CA GLU A 81 7.64 3.96 -2.98
C GLU A 81 7.41 2.45 -3.09
N LEU A 82 6.67 1.86 -2.13
CA LEU A 82 6.27 0.45 -2.16
C LEU A 82 5.36 0.15 -3.36
N SER A 83 4.36 1.01 -3.59
CA SER A 83 3.44 0.92 -4.75
C SER A 83 4.19 1.08 -6.07
N THR A 84 5.12 2.04 -6.15
CA THR A 84 5.98 2.25 -7.31
C THR A 84 6.84 1.01 -7.61
N LYS A 85 7.42 0.37 -6.59
CA LYS A 85 8.19 -0.88 -6.77
C LYS A 85 7.32 -2.03 -7.29
N LEU A 86 6.08 -2.16 -6.81
CA LEU A 86 5.14 -3.19 -7.30
C LEU A 86 4.79 -2.97 -8.77
N ILE A 87 4.47 -1.72 -9.15
CA ILE A 87 4.14 -1.35 -10.54
C ILE A 87 5.33 -1.57 -11.48
N ASN A 88 6.55 -1.18 -11.05
CA ASN A 88 7.75 -1.32 -11.85
C ASN A 88 8.16 -2.80 -12.07
N ASN A 89 7.90 -3.68 -11.10
CA ASN A 89 8.14 -5.11 -11.27
C ASN A 89 7.16 -5.78 -12.25
N SER A 90 5.97 -5.22 -12.46
CA SER A 90 5.04 -5.71 -13.50
C SER A 90 5.43 -5.28 -14.92
N HIS A 91 6.32 -4.31 -15.08
CA HIS A 91 6.72 -3.78 -16.39
C HIS A 91 7.76 -4.62 -17.15
N TYR A 92 8.14 -5.78 -16.60
CA TYR A 92 9.04 -6.77 -17.23
C TYR A 92 8.31 -7.97 -17.87
N PHE A 93 6.98 -7.92 -17.99
CA PHE A 93 6.16 -9.00 -18.59
C PHE A 93 5.45 -8.62 -19.91
N LEU A 94 6.02 -7.71 -20.69
CA LEU A 94 5.68 -7.48 -22.10
C LEU A 94 6.93 -7.56 -22.96
#